data_AF-A0A947CBK9-F1
#
_entry.id   AF-A0A947CBK9-F1
#
_cell.length_a   1.000
_cell.length_b   1.000
_cell.length_c   1.000
_cell.angle_alpha   90.00
_cell.angle_beta   90.00
_cell.angle_gamma   90.00
#
_symmetry.space_group_name_H-M   'P 1'
#
loop_
_entity.id
_entity.type
_entity.pdbx_description
1 polymer ?
#
loop_
_entity_poly.entity_id
_entity_poly.type
_entity_poly.pdbx_seq_one_letter_code
_entity_poly.pdbx_strand_id
1 'polypeptide(L)'
;DYVELPLTAQLVVGLSPTWDWNLYGGIALAFKAACNVSNDAGDKADCDEAAPSWTFNSTEWSVPFGTSFSYAFTRSALTADFRYSYGLSNAIDNLRLKNRSWQFILRWGFGV
;
A
#
# COMPACT_ATOMS: atom_id res chain seq x y z
N ASP A 1 -4.82 4.03 12.43
CA ASP A 1 -4.47 4.05 10.99
C ASP A 1 -3.08 3.47 10.77
N TYR A 2 -2.76 3.03 9.55
CA TYR A 2 -1.43 2.50 9.20
C TYR A 2 -0.90 3.21 7.97
N VAL A 3 0.38 3.59 7.99
CA VAL A 3 1.10 4.14 6.83
C VAL A 3 2.06 3.07 6.33
N GLU A 4 1.96 2.68 5.07
CA GLU A 4 2.83 1.67 4.43
C GLU A 4 3.76 2.32 3.41
N LEU A 5 5.06 2.02 3.51
CA LEU A 5 6.11 2.44 2.59
C LEU A 5 6.66 1.21 1.84
N PRO A 6 6.16 0.92 0.63
CA PRO A 6 6.67 -0.18 -0.19
C PRO A 6 7.91 0.23 -0.99
N LEU A 7 8.96 -0.58 -0.89
CA LEU A 7 10.12 -0.56 -1.79
C LEU A 7 10.02 -1.77 -2.72
N THR A 8 9.69 -1.52 -3.99
CA THR A 8 9.46 -2.56 -5.00
C THR A 8 10.45 -2.47 -6.16
N ALA A 9 10.93 -3.64 -6.60
CA ALA A 9 11.55 -3.81 -7.89
C ALA A 9 10.48 -4.17 -8.93
N GLN A 10 10.64 -3.68 -10.15
CA GLN A 10 9.65 -3.79 -11.22
C GLN A 10 10.30 -4.31 -12.50
N LEU A 11 9.62 -5.21 -13.20
CA LEU A 11 9.97 -5.70 -14.52
C LEU A 11 8.83 -5.33 -15.47
N VAL A 12 9.09 -4.37 -16.35
CA VAL A 12 8.14 -3.95 -17.39
C VAL A 12 8.53 -4.61 -18.71
N VAL A 13 7.56 -5.31 -19.31
CA VAL A 13 7.68 -5.98 -20.60
C VAL A 13 6.64 -5.38 -21.54
N GLY A 14 7.10 -4.66 -22.57
CA GLY A 14 6.24 -4.23 -23.67
C GLY A 14 5.88 -5.41 -24.54
N LEU A 15 4.63 -5.86 -24.48
CA LEU A 15 4.11 -6.98 -25.27
C LEU A 15 3.76 -6.52 -26.69
N SER A 16 3.33 -5.26 -26.84
CA SER A 16 3.05 -4.61 -28.12
C SER A 16 3.19 -3.09 -27.99
N PRO A 17 3.08 -2.30 -29.09
CA PRO A 17 3.06 -0.84 -29.01
C PRO A 17 1.94 -0.24 -28.14
N THR A 18 0.93 -1.04 -27.81
CA THR A 18 -0.23 -0.62 -27.02
C THR A 18 -0.38 -1.38 -25.70
N TRP A 19 0.34 -2.50 -25.52
CA TRP A 19 0.21 -3.35 -24.34
C TRP A 19 1.52 -3.44 -23.58
N ASP A 20 1.47 -3.05 -22.32
CA ASP A 20 2.54 -3.27 -21.36
C ASP A 20 2.08 -4.22 -20.26
N TRP A 21 2.95 -5.17 -19.92
CA TRP A 21 2.81 -5.99 -18.74
C TRP A 21 3.92 -5.65 -17.76
N ASN A 22 3.57 -5.48 -16.48
CA ASN A 22 4.53 -5.19 -15.43
C ASN A 22 4.36 -6.18 -14.29
N LEU A 23 5.45 -6.78 -13.84
CA LEU A 23 5.53 -7.61 -12.66
C LEU A 23 6.40 -6.90 -11.62
N TYR A 24 5.90 -6.75 -10.39
CA TYR A 24 6.67 -6.11 -9.34
C TYR A 24 6.56 -6.87 -8.02
N GLY A 25 7.59 -6.71 -7.20
CA GLY A 25 7.62 -7.26 -5.86
C GLY A 25 8.69 -6.59 -5.02
N GLY A 26 8.59 -6.73 -3.71
CA GLY A 26 9.58 -6.18 -2.81
C GLY A 26 9.22 -6.31 -1.36
N ILE A 27 9.68 -5.35 -0.57
CA ILE A 27 9.45 -5.28 0.87
C ILE A 27 8.71 -3.98 1.17
N ALA A 28 7.83 -4.00 2.16
CA ALA A 28 7.17 -2.82 2.65
C ALA A 28 7.21 -2.76 4.17
N LEU A 29 7.29 -1.53 4.66
CA LEU A 29 7.30 -1.20 6.07
C LEU A 29 6.00 -0.48 6.40
N ALA A 30 5.22 -1.01 7.31
CA ALA A 30 4.00 -0.40 7.81
C ALA A 30 4.18 0.09 9.25
N PHE A 31 3.73 1.31 9.51
CA PHE A 31 3.76 1.98 10.80
C PHE A 31 2.34 2.27 11.24
N LYS A 32 2.01 1.94 12.49
CA LYS A 32 0.71 2.28 13.08
C LYS A 32 0.69 3.75 13.48
N ALA A 33 -0.13 4.56 12.82
CA ALA A 33 -0.52 5.87 13.31
C ALA A 33 -1.64 5.68 14.34
N ALA A 34 -1.29 5.74 15.63
CA ALA A 34 -2.26 5.68 16.72
C ALA A 34 -2.67 7.10 17.12
N CYS A 35 -3.87 7.51 16.75
CA CYS A 35 -4.57 8.57 17.47
C CYS A 35 -5.34 7.90 18.61
N ASN A 36 -4.98 8.20 19.85
CA ASN A 36 -5.69 7.68 21.01
C ASN A 36 -6.91 8.56 21.25
N VAL A 37 -8.07 8.15 20.72
CA VAL A 37 -9.32 8.87 20.99
C VAL A 37 -9.91 8.30 22.28
N SER A 38 -9.66 8.96 23.42
CA SER A 38 -10.34 8.57 24.66
C SER A 38 -11.78 9.05 24.58
N ASN A 39 -12.71 8.10 24.69
CA ASN A 39 -14.13 8.35 24.48
C ASN A 39 -14.82 8.66 25.81
N ASP A 40 -14.28 9.63 26.55
CA ASP A 40 -14.87 10.13 27.79
C ASP A 40 -15.52 11.48 27.53
N ALA A 41 -16.85 11.44 27.40
CA ALA A 41 -17.82 12.51 27.58
C ALA A 41 -17.33 13.96 27.38
N GLY A 42 -17.46 14.44 26.14
CA GLY A 42 -17.76 15.85 25.86
C GLY A 42 -16.70 16.87 26.29
N ASP A 43 -15.56 16.90 25.62
CA ASP A 43 -14.93 18.15 25.19
C ASP A 43 -13.78 17.82 24.23
N LYS A 44 -13.70 18.64 23.17
CA LYS A 44 -12.61 18.81 22.19
C LYS A 44 -11.75 17.59 21.87
N ALA A 45 -11.84 17.13 20.61
CA ALA A 45 -10.72 16.43 19.98
C ALA A 45 -9.53 17.40 19.92
N ASP A 46 -8.74 17.44 20.99
CA ASP A 46 -7.46 18.11 21.04
C ASP A 46 -6.50 17.32 20.14
N CYS A 47 -6.51 17.69 18.86
CA CYS A 47 -5.39 17.46 17.97
C CYS A 47 -4.33 18.57 18.15
N ASP A 48 -4.35 19.29 19.28
CA ASP A 48 -3.40 20.36 19.55
C ASP A 48 -2.07 19.79 20.07
N GLU A 49 -1.06 20.04 19.25
CA GLU A 49 0.35 20.17 19.63
C GLU A 49 1.03 18.97 20.29
N ALA A 50 1.25 17.92 19.50
CA ALA A 50 2.60 17.38 19.37
C ALA A 50 2.69 16.66 18.01
N ALA A 51 3.73 16.95 17.25
CA ALA A 51 4.10 16.30 16.00
C ALA A 51 3.66 14.83 16.01
N PRO A 52 3.05 14.29 14.91
CA PRO A 52 2.55 12.91 14.87
C PRO A 52 3.63 12.04 15.49
N SER A 53 3.39 11.61 16.73
CA SER A 53 4.41 10.82 17.41
C SER A 53 4.38 9.54 16.61
N TRP A 54 5.40 9.36 15.78
CA TRP A 54 5.66 8.10 15.10
C TRP A 54 6.09 7.15 16.20
N THR A 55 5.15 6.77 17.07
CA THR A 55 5.38 5.79 18.10
C THR A 55 5.50 4.48 17.35
N PHE A 56 6.75 4.05 17.13
CA PHE A 56 7.15 2.79 16.50
C PHE A 56 6.73 1.57 17.33
N ASN A 57 5.48 1.51 17.78
CA ASN A 57 5.02 0.50 18.73
C ASN A 57 4.87 -0.88 18.08
N SER A 58 4.82 -0.94 16.75
CA SER A 58 4.94 -2.17 15.97
C SER A 58 5.35 -1.84 14.54
N THR A 59 6.63 -2.00 14.21
CA THR A 59 7.06 -2.03 12.81
C THR A 59 6.56 -3.32 12.19
N GLU A 60 5.58 -3.22 11.31
CA GLU A 60 5.04 -4.37 10.60
C GLU A 60 5.72 -4.46 9.22
N TRP A 61 6.36 -5.59 8.95
CA TRP A 61 6.96 -5.85 7.64
C TRP A 61 5.94 -6.58 6.75
N SER A 62 5.94 -6.26 5.46
CA SER A 62 5.18 -7.01 4.46
C SER A 62 5.98 -7.20 3.18
N VAL A 63 5.59 -8.19 2.37
CA VAL A 63 6.12 -8.46 1.04
C VAL A 63 4.97 -8.21 0.07
N PRO A 64 4.91 -7.03 -0.56
CA PRO A 64 4.03 -6.83 -1.69
C PRO A 64 4.58 -7.55 -2.92
N PHE A 65 3.71 -8.25 -3.63
CA PHE A 65 3.93 -8.68 -4.99
C PHE A 65 2.69 -8.41 -5.82
N GLY A 66 2.87 -8.10 -7.08
CA GLY A 66 1.77 -7.72 -7.94
C GLY A 66 2.12 -7.75 -9.41
N THR A 67 1.08 -7.68 -10.21
CA THR A 67 1.15 -7.62 -11.66
C THR A 67 0.19 -6.56 -12.15
N SER A 68 0.59 -5.83 -13.18
CA SER A 68 -0.29 -4.88 -13.85
C SER A 68 -0.24 -5.04 -15.37
N PHE A 69 -1.37 -4.76 -16.00
CA PHE A 69 -1.52 -4.74 -17.44
C PHE A 69 -2.01 -3.34 -17.82
N SER A 70 -1.28 -2.70 -18.73
CA SER A 70 -1.64 -1.40 -19.26
C SER A 70 -1.97 -1.50 -20.73
N TYR A 71 -3.06 -0.85 -21.12
CA TYR A 71 -3.46 -0.65 -22.49
C TYR A 71 -3.40 0.85 -22.82
N ALA A 72 -2.53 1.20 -23.74
CA ALA A 72 -2.39 2.55 -24.25
C ALA A 72 -3.37 2.80 -25.41
N PHE A 73 -4.12 3.88 -25.28
CA PHE A 73 -4.86 4.56 -26.33
C PHE A 73 -4.04 5.76 -26.83
N THR A 74 -4.48 6.39 -27.91
CA THR A 74 -3.78 7.53 -28.53
C THR A 74 -3.49 8.71 -27.56
N ARG A 75 -4.32 8.93 -26.54
CA ARG A 75 -4.18 10.02 -25.54
C ARG A 75 -4.53 9.60 -24.11
N SER A 76 -4.60 8.30 -23.86
CA SER A 76 -4.96 7.80 -22.54
C SER A 76 -4.41 6.41 -22.33
N ALA A 77 -4.37 5.95 -21.10
CA ALA A 77 -4.01 4.58 -20.78
C ALA A 77 -4.95 4.04 -19.71
N LEU A 78 -5.35 2.79 -19.88
CA LEU A 78 -6.07 2.03 -18.86
C LEU A 78 -5.11 1.00 -18.27
N THR A 79 -4.90 1.05 -16.96
CA THR A 79 -4.08 0.08 -16.24
C THR A 79 -4.92 -0.67 -15.24
N ALA A 80 -4.89 -2.01 -15.34
CA ALA A 80 -5.42 -2.90 -14.31
C ALA A 80 -4.24 -3.44 -13.49
N ASP A 81 -4.28 -3.24 -12.18
CA ASP A 81 -3.25 -3.64 -11.23
C ASP A 81 -3.82 -4.60 -10.19
N PHE A 82 -3.10 -5.70 -9.99
CA PHE A 82 -3.43 -6.76 -9.07
C PHE A 82 -2.27 -6.90 -8.09
N ARG A 83 -2.53 -6.60 -6.83
CA ARG A 83 -1.52 -6.62 -5.78
C ARG A 83 -1.94 -7.50 -4.63
N TYR A 84 -0.98 -8.25 -4.11
CA TYR A 84 -1.08 -8.98 -2.86
C TYR A 84 0.03 -8.55 -1.91
N SER A 85 -0.33 -8.19 -0.69
CA SER A 85 0.62 -7.88 0.37
C SER A 85 0.61 -9.00 1.41
N TYR A 86 1.75 -9.65 1.62
CA TYR A 86 1.92 -10.66 2.66
C TYR A 86 2.62 -10.06 3.89
N GLY A 87 1.93 -9.91 5.02
CA GLY A 87 2.55 -9.46 6.27
C GLY A 87 3.56 -10.48 6.85
N LEU A 88 4.85 -10.14 6.86
CA LEU A 88 5.96 -10.89 7.47
C LEU A 88 5.95 -10.85 9.00
N SER A 89 5.29 -9.86 9.60
CA SER A 89 5.04 -9.80 11.05
C SER A 89 4.38 -11.10 11.59
N ASN A 90 3.63 -11.82 10.75
CA ASN A 90 3.02 -13.12 11.07
C ASN A 90 4.00 -14.30 11.19
N ALA A 91 5.26 -14.16 10.74
CA ALA A 91 6.24 -15.26 10.76
C ALA A 91 7.11 -15.28 12.02
N ILE A 92 7.19 -14.15 12.74
CA ILE A 92 8.12 -13.96 13.86
C ILE A 92 7.38 -13.89 15.21
N ASP A 93 6.13 -13.41 15.24
CA ASP A 93 5.33 -13.41 16.47
C ASP A 93 3.89 -13.88 16.19
N ASN A 94 3.39 -14.80 17.01
CA ASN A 94 2.05 -15.41 16.97
C ASN A 94 0.91 -14.42 17.30
N LEU A 95 0.98 -13.17 16.85
CA LEU A 95 0.03 -12.10 17.15
C LEU A 95 -0.74 -11.65 15.91
N ARG A 96 -1.75 -12.46 15.58
CA ARG A 96 -3.17 -12.07 15.32
C ARG A 96 -3.46 -10.76 14.54
N LEU A 97 -2.67 -10.37 13.56
CA LEU A 97 -3.08 -9.39 12.55
C LEU A 97 -2.77 -9.93 11.15
N LYS A 98 -3.78 -10.61 10.58
CA LYS A 98 -3.78 -11.10 9.21
C LYS A 98 -3.91 -9.90 8.25
N ASN A 99 -2.85 -9.11 8.09
CA ASN A 99 -2.79 -8.12 7.02
C ASN A 99 -2.47 -8.86 5.70
N ARG A 100 -3.48 -9.57 5.19
CA ARG A 100 -3.51 -10.23 3.88
C ARG A 100 -4.55 -9.50 3.05
N SER A 101 -4.14 -8.47 2.34
CA SER A 101 -5.05 -7.72 1.47
C SER A 101 -4.75 -8.04 0.01
N TRP A 102 -5.73 -8.62 -0.68
CA TRP A 102 -5.81 -8.51 -2.12
C TRP A 102 -6.29 -7.11 -2.48
N GLN A 103 -5.57 -6.45 -3.36
CA GLN A 103 -5.92 -5.13 -3.87
C GLN A 103 -6.08 -5.24 -5.38
N PHE A 104 -7.18 -4.67 -5.86
CA PHE A 104 -7.53 -4.60 -7.27
C PHE A 104 -7.70 -3.12 -7.59
N ILE A 105 -6.81 -2.59 -8.43
CA ILE A 105 -6.77 -1.17 -8.73
C ILE A 105 -6.94 -1.00 -10.23
N LEU A 106 -7.96 -0.24 -10.62
CA LEU A 106 -8.13 0.23 -11.99
C LEU A 106 -7.68 1.68 -12.06
N ARG A 107 -6.76 2.01 -12.95
CA ARG A 107 -6.28 3.38 -13.17
C ARG A 107 -6.57 3.79 -14.61
N TRP A 108 -7.17 4.96 -14.77
CA TRP A 108 -7.29 5.61 -16.07
C TRP A 108 -6.42 6.87 -16.04
N GLY A 109 -5.40 6.91 -16.90
CA GLY A 109 -4.54 8.07 -17.07
C GLY A 109 -4.84 8.76 -18.40
N PHE A 110 -4.80 10.09 -18.41
CA PHE A 110 -4.85 10.88 -19.65
C PHE A 110 -3.47 11.49 -19.88
N GLY A 111 -2.92 11.28 -21.07
CA GLY A 111 -1.72 11.96 -21.56
C GLY A 111 -2.12 12.98 -22.60
N VAL A 112 -1.65 14.22 -22.48
CA VAL A 112 -1.85 15.26 -23.51
C VAL A 112 -0.91 15.01 -24.67
#